data_AF-A0A2P1BTA0-F1
#
_entry.id   AF-A0A2P1BTA0-F1
#
_cell.length_a   1.000
_cell.length_b   1.000
_cell.length_c   1.000
_cell.angle_alpha   90.00
_cell.angle_beta   90.00
_cell.angle_gamma   90.00
#
_symmetry.space_group_name_H-M   'P 1'
#
loop_
_entity.id
_entity.type
_entity.pdbx_description
1 polymer ?
#
loop_
_entity_poly.entity_id
_entity_poly.type
_entity_poly.pdbx_seq_one_letter_code
_entity_poly.pdbx_strand_id
1 'polypeptide(L)' 'KLVSALYEREPNANVIVVDWLNRANQHYPTSAAYTKLVGRDVAKFVTWLQNELQLPWDKIYLLGYSLGAHVA' A
#
# COMPACT_ATOMS: atom_id res chain seq x y z
N LYS A 1 2.31 8.90 -13.43
CA LYS A 1 3.55 9.60 -13.03
C LYS A 1 4.40 8.77 -12.07
N LEU A 2 3.92 8.30 -10.91
CA LEU A 2 4.71 7.38 -10.06
C LEU A 2 4.74 5.93 -10.58
N VAL A 3 3.57 5.33 -10.86
CA VAL A 3 3.48 3.94 -11.35
C VAL A 3 4.31 3.73 -12.63
N SER A 4 4.19 4.66 -13.59
CA SER A 4 4.99 4.63 -14.82
C SER A 4 6.50 4.67 -14.54
N ALA A 5 6.96 5.56 -13.66
CA ALA A 5 8.37 5.66 -13.29
C ALA A 5 8.89 4.40 -12.56
N LEU A 6 8.05 3.74 -11.76
CA LEU A 6 8.40 2.46 -11.14
C LEU A 6 8.61 1.38 -12.20
N TYR A 7 7.74 1.28 -13.20
CA TYR A 7 7.92 0.33 -14.30
C TYR A 7 9.11 0.66 -15.22
N GLU A 8 9.43 1.94 -15.42
CA GLU A 8 10.65 2.33 -16.13
C GLU A 8 11.91 1.88 -15.37
N ARG A 9 11.91 2.00 -14.03
CA ARG A 9 13.06 1.65 -13.19
C ARG A 9 13.17 0.15 -12.90
N GLU A 10 12.05 -0.54 -12.71
CA GLU A 10 11.93 -1.97 -12.39
C GLU A 10 10.87 -2.63 -13.28
N PRO A 11 11.19 -2.94 -14.55
CA PRO A 11 10.20 -3.39 -15.55
C PRO A 11 9.48 -4.69 -15.21
N ASN A 12 10.10 -5.54 -14.40
CA ASN A 12 9.56 -6.85 -14.01
C ASN A 12 8.86 -6.82 -12.64
N ALA A 13 8.73 -5.65 -12.01
CA ALA A 13 8.07 -5.53 -10.72
C ALA A 13 6.54 -5.63 -10.86
N ASN A 14 5.88 -6.10 -9.79
CA ASN A 14 4.43 -5.98 -9.66
C ASN A 14 4.12 -4.68 -8.91
N VAL A 15 3.40 -3.75 -9.55
CA VAL A 15 2.98 -2.49 -8.91
C VAL A 15 1.51 -2.59 -8.54
N ILE A 16 1.23 -2.69 -7.24
CA ILE A 16 -0.13 -2.77 -6.69
C ILE A 16 -0.52 -1.39 -6.16
N VAL A 17 -1.62 -0.83 -6.66
CA VAL A 17 -2.19 0.42 -6.16
C VAL A 17 -3.28 0.09 -5.15
N VAL A 18 -3.07 0.48 -3.89
CA VAL A 18 -4.08 0.31 -2.84
C VAL A 18 -5.09 1.45 -2.92
N ASP A 19 -6.31 1.15 -3.35
CA ASP A 19 -7.41 2.11 -3.33
C ASP A 19 -8.10 2.11 -1.96
N TRP A 20 -8.03 3.26 -1.30
CA TRP A 20 -8.76 3.56 -0.06
C TRP A 20 -9.37 4.97 -0.10
N LEU A 21 -9.66 5.47 -1.31
CA LEU A 21 -10.09 6.86 -1.57
C LEU A 21 -11.32 7.26 -0.75
N ASN A 22 -12.26 6.35 -0.52
CA ASN A 22 -13.45 6.62 0.30
C ASN A 22 -13.07 7.03 1.74
N ARG A 23 -12.08 6.34 2.34
CA ARG A 23 -11.58 6.66 3.69
C ARG A 23 -10.61 7.85 3.68
N ALA A 24 -9.87 8.04 2.59
CA ALA A 24 -8.93 9.15 2.42
C ALA A 24 -9.62 10.51 2.17
N ASN A 25 -10.84 10.51 1.64
CA ASN A 25 -11.60 11.71 1.28
C ASN A 25 -12.61 12.11 2.36
N GLN A 26 -12.22 12.05 3.63
CA GLN A 26 -13.02 12.49 4.77
C GLN A 26 -12.39 13.75 5.37
N HIS A 27 -13.02 14.33 6.38
CA HIS A 27 -12.38 15.38 7.16
C HIS A 27 -11.06 14.85 7.75
N TYR A 28 -10.00 15.69 7.76
CA TYR A 28 -8.63 15.25 7.99
C TYR A 28 -8.43 14.36 9.23
N PRO A 29 -8.95 14.70 10.43
CA PRO A 29 -8.82 13.84 11.61
C PRO A 29 -9.44 12.46 11.41
N THR A 30 -10.56 12.38 10.68
CA THR A 30 -11.24 11.13 10.35
C THR A 30 -10.40 10.30 9.38
N SER A 31 -9.87 10.89 8.31
CA SER A 31 -8.98 10.19 7.37
C SER A 31 -7.68 9.75 8.03
N ALA A 32 -7.12 10.56 8.92
CA ALA A 32 -5.95 10.22 9.71
C ALA A 32 -6.25 9.02 10.63
N ALA A 33 -7.41 8.98 11.29
CA ALA A 33 -7.82 7.84 12.11
C ALA A 33 -8.01 6.56 11.26
N TYR A 34 -8.50 6.69 10.01
CA TYR A 34 -8.67 5.56 9.11
C TYR A 34 -7.36 4.90 8.67
N THR A 35 -6.22 5.58 8.77
CA THR A 35 -4.91 4.98 8.45
C THR A 35 -4.67 3.68 9.21
N LYS A 36 -5.11 3.58 10.47
CA LYS A 36 -5.01 2.36 11.28
C LYS A 36 -5.83 1.20 10.71
N LEU A 37 -7.03 1.47 10.19
CA LEU A 37 -7.86 0.43 9.58
C LEU A 37 -7.29 0.01 8.22
N VAL A 38 -6.88 0.97 7.39
CA VAL A 38 -6.28 0.68 6.08
C VAL A 38 -4.96 -0.07 6.24
N GLY A 39 -4.11 0.29 7.21
CA GLY A 39 -2.88 -0.45 7.51
C GLY A 39 -3.14 -1.90 7.90
N ARG A 40 -4.22 -2.17 8.66
CA ARG A 40 -4.64 -3.56 8.95
C ARG A 40 -5.11 -4.29 7.70
N ASP A 41 -5.84 -3.62 6.82
CA ASP A 41 -6.31 -4.21 5.56
C ASP A 41 -5.11 -4.55 4.63
N VAL A 42 -4.13 -3.64 4.52
CA VAL A 42 -2.88 -3.86 3.79
C VAL A 42 -2.06 -4.99 4.41
N ALA A 43 -1.87 -5.00 5.74
CA ALA A 43 -1.12 -6.05 6.42
C ALA A 43 -1.73 -7.44 6.22
N LYS A 44 -3.07 -7.55 6.27
CA LYS A 44 -3.78 -8.81 5.96
C LYS A 44 -3.53 -9.26 4.53
N PHE A 45 -3.66 -8.34 3.56
CA PHE A 45 -3.43 -8.64 2.16
C PHE A 45 -1.99 -9.10 1.89
N VAL A 46 -1.01 -8.36 2.40
CA VAL A 46 0.41 -8.69 2.22
C VAL A 46 0.76 -10.02 2.89
N THR A 47 0.26 -10.27 4.09
CA THR A 47 0.48 -11.55 4.79
C THR A 47 -0.15 -12.73 4.04
N TRP A 48 -1.37 -12.55 3.53
CA TRP A 48 -2.01 -13.56 2.69
C TRP A 48 -1.20 -13.83 1.41
N LEU A 49 -0.80 -12.78 0.69
CA LEU A 49 -0.01 -12.89 -0.53
C LEU A 49 1.33 -13.60 -0.30
N GLN A 50 1.98 -13.25 0.81
CA GLN A 50 3.24 -13.84 1.26
C GLN A 50 3.08 -15.34 1.50
N ASN A 51 2.01 -15.76 2.17
CA ASN A 51 1.73 -17.17 2.45
C ASN A 51 1.35 -17.96 1.19
N GLU A 52 0.49 -17.43 0.33
CA GLU A 52 0.03 -18.14 -0.88
C GLU A 52 1.14 -18.33 -1.91
N LEU A 53 2.01 -17.32 -2.08
CA LEU A 53 3.07 -17.34 -3.08
C LEU A 53 4.44 -17.70 -2.51
N GLN A 54 4.53 -17.93 -1.20
CA GLN A 54 5.81 -18.10 -0.48
C GLN A 54 6.79 -16.96 -0.79
N LEU A 55 6.26 -15.74 -0.88
CA LEU A 55 7.04 -14.58 -1.29
C LEU A 55 8.02 -14.19 -0.15
N PRO A 56 9.29 -13.91 -0.44
CA PRO A 56 10.20 -13.35 0.56
C PRO A 56 9.79 -11.92 0.96
N TRP A 57 9.86 -11.58 2.25
CA TRP A 57 9.50 -10.25 2.75
C TRP A 57 10.37 -9.12 2.19
N ASP A 58 11.64 -9.41 1.86
CA ASP A 58 12.60 -8.49 1.24
C ASP A 58 12.28 -8.16 -0.23
N LYS A 59 11.26 -8.80 -0.81
CA LYS A 59 10.71 -8.49 -2.14
C LYS A 59 9.46 -7.61 -2.09
N ILE A 60 9.00 -7.22 -0.90
CA ILE A 60 7.81 -6.38 -0.72
C ILE A 60 8.25 -4.98 -0.29
N TYR A 61 7.84 -3.97 -1.07
CA TYR A 61 8.15 -2.57 -0.79
C TYR A 61 6.83 -1.80 -0.70
N LEU A 62 6.58 -1.18 0.46
CA LEU A 62 5.41 -0.32 0.68
C LEU A 62 5.81 1.14 0.49
N LEU A 63 5.15 1.82 -0.44
CA LEU A 63 5.40 3.23 -0.77
C LEU A 63 4.16 4.04 -0.40
N GLY A 64 4.25 4.81 0.68
CA GLY A 64 3.16 5.64 1.19
C GLY A 64 3.41 7.14 0.98
N TYR A 65 2.37 7.88 0.58
CA TYR A 65 2.41 9.34 0.46
C TYR A 65 1.45 10.00 1.45
N SER A 66 1.91 11.02 2.17
CA SER A 66 1.10 11.76 3.17
C SER A 66 0.50 10.81 4.23
N LEU A 67 -0.83 10.76 4.39
CA LEU A 67 -1.50 9.79 5.27
C LEU A 67 -1.21 8.33 4.87
N GLY A 68 -0.93 8.07 3.58
CA GLY A 68 -0.49 6.76 3.12
C GLY A 68 0.87 6.33 3.69
N ALA A 69 1.74 7.27 4.09
CA ALA A 69 3.00 6.95 4.77
C ALA A 69 2.78 6.43 6.20
N HIS A 70 1.63 6.73 6.82
CA HIS A 70 1.23 6.18 8.11
C HIS A 70 0.47 4.85 7.98
N VAL A 71 0.01 4.53 6.75
CA VAL A 71 -0.62 3.24 6.42
C VAL A 71 0.43 2.16 6.16
N ALA A 72 1.52 2.53 5.47
CA ALA A 72 2.66 1.69 5.14
C ALA A 72 3.51 1.36 6.38
#